data_AF-A0A352EDI4-F1
#
_entry.id   AF-A0A352EDI4-F1
#
_cell.length_a   1.000
_cell.length_b   1.000
_cell.length_c   1.000
_cell.angle_alpha   90.00
_cell.angle_beta   90.00
_cell.angle_gamma   90.00
#
_symmetry.space_group_name_H-M   'P 1'
#
loop_
_entity.id
_entity.type
_entity.pdbx_description
1 polymer ?
#
loop_
_entity_poly.entity_id
_entity_poly.type
_entity_poly.pdbx_seq_one_letter_code
_entity_poly.pdbx_strand_id
1 'polypeptide(L)'
;MVTSEQIKALGERLIRLQSYLNLEQKRIHIINEEEKTAAPSFWDNPKKAEITMKALRGVKFWVEGYEKAASLFGEAELSLEFFKEGELKETDLTKAFKSCENWIEELEFKNMLSGEEDKLSAVLQITAGAGGTESCDWAGMLMRMYIMYAEKQ
;
A
#
# COMPACT_ATOMS: atom_id res chain seq x y z
N MET A 1 -21.71 2.92 -13.06
CA MET A 1 -21.06 3.84 -13.99
C MET A 1 -19.93 4.56 -13.29
N VAL A 2 -18.70 4.42 -13.80
CA VAL A 2 -17.54 5.17 -13.31
C VAL A 2 -17.71 6.64 -13.71
N THR A 3 -17.56 7.57 -12.77
CA THR A 3 -17.70 9.00 -13.04
C THR A 3 -16.35 9.71 -13.14
N SER A 4 -16.33 10.86 -13.81
CA SER A 4 -15.14 11.73 -13.85
C SER A 4 -14.68 12.18 -12.46
N GLU A 5 -15.62 12.35 -11.53
CA GLU A 5 -15.34 12.72 -10.15
C GLU A 5 -14.62 11.60 -9.38
N GLN A 6 -14.99 10.34 -9.63
CA GLN A 6 -14.30 9.19 -9.04
C GLN A 6 -12.86 9.06 -9.53
N ILE A 7 -12.61 9.26 -10.83
CA ILE A 7 -11.25 9.26 -11.37
C ILE A 7 -10.45 10.42 -10.80
N LYS A 8 -11.02 11.63 -10.73
CA LYS A 8 -10.36 12.77 -10.09
C LYS A 8 -9.99 12.49 -8.63
N ALA A 9 -10.86 11.81 -7.88
CA ALA A 9 -10.58 11.41 -6.50
C ALA A 9 -9.40 10.43 -6.39
N LEU A 10 -9.23 9.50 -7.34
CA LEU A 10 -8.03 8.64 -7.42
C LEU A 10 -6.76 9.46 -7.66
N GLY A 11 -6.82 10.48 -8.52
CA GLY A 11 -5.69 11.39 -8.76
C GLY A 11 -5.28 12.16 -7.50
N GLU A 12 -6.26 12.67 -6.74
CA GLU A 12 -6.00 13.32 -5.46
C GLU A 12 -5.39 12.38 -4.42
N ARG A 13 -5.85 11.12 -4.36
CA ARG A 13 -5.25 10.09 -3.50
C ARG A 13 -3.81 9.81 -3.89
N LEU A 14 -3.52 9.70 -5.19
CA LEU A 14 -2.17 9.48 -5.71
C LEU A 14 -1.23 10.63 -5.30
N ILE A 15 -1.65 11.88 -5.45
CA ILE A 15 -0.85 13.06 -5.02
C ILE A 15 -0.57 13.03 -3.51
N ARG A 16 -1.57 12.65 -2.69
CA ARG A 16 -1.38 12.47 -1.25
C ARG A 16 -0.37 11.36 -0.96
N LEU A 17 -0.47 10.23 -1.66
CA LEU A 17 0.44 9.09 -1.51
C LEU A 17 1.90 9.48 -1.82
N GLN A 18 2.12 10.27 -2.88
CA GLN A 18 3.45 10.78 -3.23
C GLN A 18 4.09 11.55 -2.06
N SER A 19 3.28 12.40 -1.42
CA SER A 19 3.70 13.22 -0.29
C SER A 19 4.00 12.36 0.94
N TYR A 20 3.07 11.47 1.33
CA TYR A 20 3.25 10.61 2.51
C TYR A 20 4.43 9.65 2.39
N LEU A 21 4.70 9.15 1.18
CA LEU A 21 5.81 8.24 0.94
C LEU A 21 7.17 8.93 0.82
N ASN A 22 7.23 10.28 0.81
CA ASN A 22 8.44 11.07 0.58
C ASN A 22 9.22 10.58 -0.65
N LEU A 23 8.53 10.36 -1.78
CA LEU A 23 9.10 9.66 -2.93
C LEU A 23 10.35 10.32 -3.51
N GLU A 24 10.42 11.64 -3.52
CA GLU A 24 11.61 12.36 -4.00
C GLU A 24 12.86 11.98 -3.20
N GLN A 25 12.74 11.92 -1.87
CA GLN A 25 13.84 11.52 -1.00
C GLN A 25 14.21 10.04 -1.22
N LYS A 26 13.21 9.17 -1.40
CA LYS A 26 13.43 7.75 -1.69
C LYS A 26 14.14 7.54 -3.03
N ARG A 27 13.78 8.29 -4.08
CA ARG A 27 14.44 8.24 -5.40
C ARG A 27 15.91 8.63 -5.30
N ILE A 28 16.22 9.74 -4.62
CA ILE A 28 17.60 10.18 -4.38
C ILE A 28 18.37 9.13 -3.59
N HIS A 29 17.75 8.54 -2.56
CA HIS A 29 18.38 7.49 -1.77
C HIS A 29 18.69 6.24 -2.60
N ILE A 30 17.78 5.81 -3.48
CA ILE A 30 18.00 4.68 -4.39
C ILE A 30 19.22 4.95 -5.28
N ILE A 31 19.29 6.12 -5.92
CA ILE A 31 20.42 6.48 -6.81
C ILE A 31 21.75 6.41 -6.03
N ASN A 32 21.80 7.03 -4.85
CA ASN A 32 23.02 7.05 -4.04
C ASN A 32 23.46 5.65 -3.58
N GLU A 33 22.51 4.77 -3.22
CA GLU A 33 22.84 3.40 -2.82
C GLU A 33 23.22 2.53 -4.03
N GLU A 34 22.61 2.72 -5.20
CA GLU A 34 22.99 2.04 -6.43
C GLU A 34 24.41 2.37 -6.87
N GLU A 35 24.81 3.65 -6.80
CA GLU A 35 26.18 4.09 -7.05
C GLU A 35 27.19 3.39 -6.14
N LYS A 36 26.85 3.23 -4.85
CA LYS A 36 27.68 2.48 -3.90
C LYS A 36 27.78 1.00 -4.25
N THR A 37 26.68 0.39 -4.70
CA THR A 37 26.67 -1.04 -5.08
C THR A 37 27.49 -1.34 -6.34
N ALA A 38 27.73 -0.32 -7.18
CA ALA A 38 28.58 -0.42 -8.37
C ALA A 38 30.08 -0.41 -8.04
N ALA A 39 30.48 0.03 -6.83
CA ALA A 39 31.88 0.02 -6.42
C ALA A 39 32.37 -1.43 -6.19
N PRO A 40 33.53 -1.84 -6.74
CA PRO A 40 34.05 -3.21 -6.57
C PRO A 40 34.22 -3.61 -5.10
N SER A 41 34.65 -2.68 -4.25
CA SER A 41 34.87 -2.91 -2.81
C SER A 41 33.60 -3.15 -2.00
N PHE A 42 32.42 -2.87 -2.56
CA PHE A 42 31.15 -3.11 -1.88
C PHE A 42 30.93 -4.62 -1.64
N TRP A 43 31.38 -5.44 -2.58
CA TRP A 43 31.21 -6.89 -2.56
C TRP A 43 32.26 -7.62 -1.70
N ASP A 44 33.26 -6.91 -1.18
CA ASP A 44 34.31 -7.48 -0.30
C ASP A 44 33.73 -7.99 1.03
N ASN A 45 32.59 -7.45 1.47
CA ASN A 45 31.89 -7.92 2.67
C ASN A 45 30.45 -8.37 2.34
N PRO A 46 30.24 -9.66 2.03
CA PRO A 46 28.93 -10.19 1.61
C PRO A 46 27.79 -9.93 2.61
N LYS A 47 28.05 -10.02 3.92
CA LYS A 47 27.04 -9.77 4.94
C LYS A 47 26.55 -8.32 4.93
N LYS A 48 27.47 -7.37 4.77
CA LYS A 48 27.13 -5.94 4.71
C LYS A 48 26.38 -5.62 3.41
N ALA A 49 26.85 -6.17 2.29
CA ALA A 49 26.19 -6.03 1.00
C ALA A 49 24.76 -6.57 1.02
N GLU A 50 24.51 -7.73 1.64
CA GLU A 50 23.18 -8.32 1.77
C GLU A 50 22.20 -7.41 2.52
N ILE A 51 22.62 -6.83 3.65
CA ILE A 51 21.81 -5.91 4.46
C ILE A 51 21.45 -4.66 3.63
N THR A 52 22.43 -4.05 2.97
CA THR A 52 22.20 -2.86 2.12
C THR A 52 21.28 -3.19 0.96
N MET A 53 21.48 -4.32 0.27
CA MET A 53 20.62 -4.75 -0.84
C MET A 53 19.18 -5.05 -0.38
N LYS A 54 19.00 -5.57 0.83
CA LYS A 54 17.67 -5.78 1.42
C LYS A 54 16.98 -4.44 1.72
N ALA A 55 17.71 -3.48 2.29
CA ALA A 55 17.20 -2.13 2.53
C ALA A 55 16.83 -1.43 1.22
N LEU A 56 17.71 -1.48 0.21
CA LEU A 56 17.49 -0.89 -1.11
C LEU A 56 16.24 -1.46 -1.79
N ARG A 57 16.05 -2.79 -1.75
CA ARG A 57 14.82 -3.43 -2.26
C ARG A 57 13.57 -2.92 -1.55
N GLY A 58 13.64 -2.71 -0.24
CA GLY A 58 12.54 -2.14 0.54
C GLY A 58 12.17 -0.72 0.10
N VAL A 59 13.16 0.12 -0.23
CA VAL A 59 12.91 1.48 -0.72
C VAL A 59 12.37 1.47 -2.15
N LYS A 60 12.97 0.65 -3.04
CA LYS A 60 12.51 0.48 -4.43
C LYS A 60 11.06 0.02 -4.52
N PHE A 61 10.66 -0.91 -3.66
CA PHE A 61 9.27 -1.40 -3.59
C PHE A 61 8.24 -0.25 -3.54
N TRP A 62 8.52 0.81 -2.76
CA TRP A 62 7.61 1.96 -2.65
C TRP A 62 7.59 2.84 -3.90
N VAL A 63 8.77 3.07 -4.49
CA VAL A 63 8.89 3.91 -5.69
C VAL A 63 8.25 3.22 -6.88
N GLU A 64 8.59 1.96 -7.13
CA GLU A 64 8.03 1.14 -8.21
C GLU A 64 6.51 0.93 -8.00
N GLY A 65 6.08 0.73 -6.75
CA GLY A 65 4.67 0.64 -6.40
C GLY A 65 3.89 1.88 -6.81
N TYR A 66 4.39 3.06 -6.45
CA TYR A 66 3.79 4.34 -6.85
C TYR A 66 3.81 4.55 -8.37
N GLU A 67 4.93 4.26 -9.05
CA GLU A 67 5.02 4.40 -10.50
C GLU A 67 3.98 3.54 -11.22
N LYS A 68 3.76 2.31 -10.74
CA LYS A 68 2.67 1.47 -11.24
C LYS A 68 1.29 2.07 -10.96
N ALA A 69 1.07 2.67 -9.78
CA ALA A 69 -0.18 3.36 -9.49
C ALA A 69 -0.42 4.55 -10.44
N ALA A 70 0.62 5.33 -10.72
CA ALA A 70 0.57 6.46 -11.65
C ALA A 70 0.28 6.00 -13.09
N SER A 71 0.88 4.89 -13.52
CA SER A 71 0.59 4.27 -14.83
C SER A 71 -0.87 3.84 -14.93
N LEU A 72 -1.38 3.10 -13.93
CA LEU A 72 -2.77 2.64 -13.89
C LEU A 72 -3.76 3.80 -13.84
N PHE A 73 -3.39 4.90 -13.17
CA PHE A 73 -4.17 6.13 -13.16
C PHE A 73 -4.27 6.75 -14.56
N GLY A 74 -3.15 6.87 -15.27
CA GLY A 74 -3.14 7.35 -16.66
C GLY A 74 -3.96 6.46 -17.60
N GLU A 75 -3.91 5.14 -17.42
CA GLU A 75 -4.78 4.20 -18.14
C GLU A 75 -6.26 4.43 -17.85
N ALA A 76 -6.63 4.69 -16.60
CA ALA A 76 -8.01 4.96 -16.20
C ALA A 76 -8.52 6.32 -16.74
N GLU A 77 -7.68 7.36 -16.76
CA GLU A 77 -8.00 8.65 -17.38
C GLU A 77 -8.24 8.51 -18.88
N LEU A 78 -7.30 7.87 -19.59
CA LEU A 78 -7.43 7.62 -21.03
C LEU A 78 -8.67 6.78 -21.36
N SER A 79 -8.95 5.77 -20.52
CA SER A 79 -10.14 4.93 -20.69
C SER A 79 -11.44 5.74 -20.54
N LEU A 80 -11.47 6.75 -19.67
CA LEU A 80 -12.61 7.64 -19.52
C LEU A 80 -12.80 8.53 -20.75
N GLU A 81 -11.70 9.03 -21.32
CA GLU A 81 -11.73 9.83 -22.54
C GLU A 81 -12.31 9.03 -23.72
N PHE A 82 -11.77 7.83 -23.99
CA PHE A 82 -12.30 6.97 -25.04
C PHE A 82 -13.74 6.50 -24.80
N PHE A 83 -14.13 6.30 -23.53
CA PHE A 83 -15.52 5.99 -23.22
C PHE A 83 -16.47 7.16 -23.56
N LYS A 84 -16.07 8.41 -23.29
CA LYS A 84 -16.85 9.60 -23.65
C LYS A 84 -16.98 9.79 -25.16
N GLU A 85 -15.98 9.38 -25.92
CA GLU A 85 -15.97 9.39 -27.39
C GLU A 85 -16.76 8.22 -27.99
N GLY A 86 -17.21 7.27 -27.16
CA GLY A 86 -17.95 6.07 -27.61
C GLY A 86 -17.06 4.98 -28.18
N GLU A 87 -15.74 5.10 -28.05
CA GLU A 87 -14.74 4.16 -28.56
C GLU A 87 -14.41 3.03 -27.58
N LEU A 88 -14.84 3.15 -26.31
CA LEU A 88 -14.63 2.16 -25.27
C LEU A 88 -15.97 1.70 -24.65
N LYS A 89 -16.04 0.43 -24.24
CA LYS A 89 -17.18 -0.11 -23.49
C LYS A 89 -17.10 0.28 -22.01
N GLU A 90 -18.26 0.47 -21.37
CA GLU A 90 -18.33 0.75 -19.92
C GLU A 90 -17.63 -0.33 -19.08
N THR A 91 -17.69 -1.59 -19.52
CA THR A 91 -17.04 -2.70 -18.82
C THR A 91 -15.53 -2.56 -18.76
N ASP A 92 -14.91 -2.02 -19.81
CA ASP A 92 -13.46 -1.88 -19.89
C ASP A 92 -12.98 -0.64 -19.12
N LEU A 93 -13.75 0.47 -19.17
CA LEU A 93 -13.57 1.60 -18.25
C LEU A 93 -13.63 1.16 -16.78
N THR A 94 -14.65 0.35 -16.44
CA THR A 94 -14.84 -0.13 -15.06
C THR A 94 -13.67 -1.02 -14.61
N LYS A 95 -13.09 -1.82 -15.51
CA LYS A 95 -11.89 -2.62 -15.19
C LYS A 95 -10.69 -1.73 -14.93
N ALA A 96 -10.40 -0.79 -15.83
CA ALA A 96 -9.26 0.13 -15.67
C ALA A 96 -9.36 0.92 -14.35
N PHE A 97 -10.55 1.45 -14.06
CA PHE A 97 -10.83 2.13 -12.80
C PHE A 97 -10.57 1.24 -11.58
N LYS A 98 -11.15 0.03 -11.53
CA LYS A 98 -10.98 -0.89 -10.40
C LYS A 98 -9.55 -1.36 -10.23
N SER A 99 -8.83 -1.59 -11.32
CA SER A 99 -7.42 -1.96 -11.27
C SER A 99 -6.57 -0.86 -10.62
N CYS A 100 -6.83 0.40 -10.97
CA CYS A 100 -6.18 1.55 -10.34
C CYS A 100 -6.58 1.70 -8.87
N GLU A 101 -7.88 1.67 -8.57
CA GLU A 101 -8.44 1.79 -7.21
C GLU A 101 -7.85 0.74 -6.26
N ASN A 102 -7.91 -0.53 -6.64
CA ASN A 102 -7.39 -1.63 -5.82
C ASN A 102 -5.88 -1.50 -5.56
N TRP A 103 -5.12 -1.05 -6.56
CA TRP A 103 -3.66 -0.90 -6.41
C TRP A 103 -3.31 0.27 -5.49
N ILE A 104 -4.01 1.40 -5.60
CA ILE A 104 -3.87 2.53 -4.68
C ILE A 104 -4.24 2.11 -3.26
N GLU A 105 -5.36 1.41 -3.07
CA GLU A 105 -5.78 0.89 -1.76
C GLU A 105 -4.75 -0.06 -1.15
N GLU A 106 -4.17 -0.96 -1.94
CA GLU A 106 -3.14 -1.87 -1.47
C GLU A 106 -1.88 -1.13 -1.00
N LEU A 107 -1.46 -0.08 -1.73
CA LEU A 107 -0.32 0.74 -1.33
C LEU A 107 -0.61 1.58 -0.10
N GLU A 108 -1.80 2.20 0.00
CA GLU A 108 -2.24 2.95 1.16
C GLU A 108 -2.27 2.05 2.41
N PHE A 109 -2.82 0.84 2.27
CA PHE A 109 -2.87 -0.15 3.34
C PHE A 109 -1.46 -0.56 3.80
N LYS A 110 -0.57 -0.87 2.87
CA LYS A 110 0.83 -1.19 3.22
C LYS A 110 1.53 -0.01 3.89
N ASN A 111 1.27 1.22 3.45
CA ASN A 111 1.86 2.41 4.05
C ASN A 111 1.33 2.65 5.48
N MET A 112 0.07 2.32 5.74
CA MET A 112 -0.50 2.36 7.09
C MET A 112 0.23 1.41 8.05
N LEU A 113 0.74 0.28 7.54
CA LEU A 113 1.50 -0.74 8.28
C LEU A 113 3.03 -0.54 8.21
N SER A 114 3.48 0.71 8.27
CA SER A 114 4.91 1.07 8.13
C SER A 114 5.63 1.30 9.45
N GLY A 115 4.95 1.17 10.59
CA GLY A 115 5.55 1.20 11.91
C GLY A 115 6.57 0.06 12.10
N GLU A 116 7.59 0.31 12.92
CA GLU A 116 8.62 -0.70 13.22
C GLU A 116 8.00 -1.96 13.87
N GLU A 117 7.01 -1.74 14.74
CA GLU A 117 6.27 -2.74 15.49
C GLU A 117 5.25 -3.51 14.63
N ASP A 118 4.84 -3.00 13.46
CA ASP A 118 3.78 -3.61 12.63
C ASP A 118 4.18 -4.99 12.06
N LYS A 119 5.49 -5.31 12.11
CA LYS A 119 6.02 -6.63 11.73
C LYS A 119 5.94 -7.66 12.84
N LEU A 120 5.64 -7.22 14.07
CA LEU A 120 5.59 -8.09 15.23
C LEU A 120 4.20 -8.69 15.39
N SER A 121 4.13 -9.82 16.11
CA SER A 121 2.84 -10.39 16.49
C SER A 121 2.14 -9.50 17.51
N ALA A 122 0.87 -9.20 17.28
CA ALA A 122 0.06 -8.47 18.25
C ALA A 122 -0.40 -9.37 19.40
N VAL A 123 -0.41 -8.84 20.62
CA VAL A 123 -1.06 -9.46 21.79
C VAL A 123 -2.34 -8.68 22.08
N LEU A 124 -3.50 -9.35 21.97
CA LEU A 124 -4.80 -8.75 22.24
C LEU A 124 -5.30 -9.15 23.63
N GLN A 125 -5.50 -8.15 24.51
CA GLN A 125 -6.14 -8.33 25.81
C GLN A 125 -7.52 -7.67 25.78
N ILE A 126 -8.56 -8.45 26.08
CA ILE A 126 -9.94 -7.95 26.23
C ILE A 126 -10.28 -8.00 27.72
N THR A 127 -10.74 -6.87 28.27
CA THR A 127 -11.14 -6.76 29.68
C THR A 127 -12.57 -6.24 29.75
N ALA A 128 -13.41 -6.94 30.52
CA ALA A 128 -14.78 -6.51 30.74
C ALA A 128 -14.79 -5.20 31.54
N GLY A 129 -15.56 -4.21 31.06
CA GLY A 129 -15.75 -2.93 31.74
C GLY A 129 -16.75 -3.01 32.90
N ALA A 130 -17.18 -1.85 33.37
CA ALA A 130 -18.25 -1.76 34.38
C ALA A 130 -19.59 -2.21 33.77
N GLY A 131 -20.31 -3.08 34.48
CA GLY A 131 -21.60 -3.62 34.04
C GLY A 131 -21.88 -5.06 34.46
N GLY A 132 -21.00 -5.68 35.26
CA GLY A 132 -21.23 -7.00 35.85
C GLY A 132 -21.30 -8.10 34.79
N THR A 133 -22.25 -9.02 34.94
CA THR A 133 -22.35 -10.23 34.11
C THR A 133 -22.55 -9.93 32.62
N GLU A 134 -23.36 -8.94 32.27
CA GLU A 134 -23.63 -8.58 30.86
C GLU A 134 -22.36 -8.07 30.15
N SER A 135 -21.52 -7.33 30.87
CA SER A 135 -20.22 -6.88 30.34
C SER A 135 -19.23 -8.03 30.16
N CYS A 136 -19.26 -9.04 31.06
CA CYS A 136 -18.47 -10.25 30.91
C CYS A 136 -18.91 -11.09 29.70
N ASP A 137 -20.22 -11.24 29.49
CA ASP A 137 -20.76 -11.97 28.35
C ASP A 137 -20.39 -11.29 27.02
N TRP A 138 -20.48 -9.96 26.96
CA TRP A 138 -20.05 -9.20 25.80
C TRP A 138 -18.55 -9.30 25.52
N ALA A 139 -17.70 -9.20 26.55
CA ALA A 139 -16.27 -9.43 26.41
C ALA A 139 -15.97 -10.83 25.86
N GLY A 140 -16.72 -11.85 26.31
CA GLY A 140 -16.64 -13.21 25.78
C GLY A 140 -17.07 -13.32 24.32
N MET A 141 -18.09 -12.56 23.89
CA MET A 141 -18.49 -12.49 22.48
C MET A 141 -17.40 -11.87 21.62
N LEU A 142 -16.79 -10.76 22.05
CA LEU A 142 -15.69 -10.11 21.34
C LEU A 142 -14.47 -11.03 21.23
N MET A 143 -14.13 -11.76 22.30
CA MET A 143 -13.03 -12.72 22.28
C MET A 143 -13.24 -13.79 21.19
N ARG A 144 -14.44 -14.38 21.12
CA ARG A 144 -14.77 -15.38 20.08
C ARG A 144 -14.69 -14.77 18.68
N MET A 145 -15.17 -13.54 18.50
CA MET A 145 -15.12 -12.83 17.22
C MET A 145 -13.67 -12.66 16.73
N TYR A 146 -12.77 -12.19 17.59
CA TYR A 146 -11.37 -11.98 17.22
C TYR A 146 -10.61 -13.29 16.99
N ILE A 147 -10.93 -14.37 17.72
CA ILE A 147 -10.38 -15.71 17.45
C ILE A 147 -10.79 -16.17 16.06
N MET A 148 -12.09 -16.12 15.72
CA MET A 148 -12.58 -16.53 14.40
C MET A 148 -11.99 -15.68 13.26
N TYR A 149 -11.79 -14.37 13.48
CA TYR A 149 -11.12 -13.51 12.52
C TYR A 149 -9.66 -13.93 12.31
N ALA A 150 -8.91 -14.14 13.39
CA ALA A 150 -7.50 -14.53 13.35
C ALA A 150 -7.29 -15.92 12.72
N GLU A 151 -8.24 -16.84 12.87
CA GLU A 151 -8.22 -18.17 12.22
C GLU A 151 -8.55 -18.12 10.72
N LYS A 152 -9.21 -17.06 10.24
CA LYS A 152 -9.64 -16.91 8.85
C LYS A 152 -8.61 -16.22 7.95
N GLN A 153 -7.74 -15.38 8.53
CA GLN A 153 -6.64 -14.71 7.80
C GLN A 153 -5.58 -15.71 7.37
#